data_AF-A0AAW0BPY0-F1
#
_entry.id   AF-A0AAW0BPY0-F1
#
_cell.length_a   1.000
_cell.length_b   1.000
_cell.length_c   1.000
_cell.angle_alpha   90.00
_cell.angle_beta   90.00
_cell.angle_gamma   90.00
#
_symmetry.space_group_name_H-M   'P 1'
#
loop_
_entity.id
_entity.type
_entity.pdbx_description
1 polymer ?
#
loop_
_entity_poly.entity_id
_entity_poly.type
_entity_poly.pdbx_seq_one_letter_code
_entity_poly.pdbx_strand_id
1 'polypeptide(L)'
;MSLNADANLDAEPPWPFDSTTLALSDGRSLELADSVFQSNCADGQIVYTCRAKLGSCVVVVKWIWGPTRIYEAQILESAMNLARERGDIWVLDHLPRTLHSEERIVNHHTETRTLHILVQEELYPITELTTAQGLGNAFVGIFKCYRWLHEAAGIIHRDIKLTALMYRKLSSGETHGVLNGFNLAVPTHGHSLHPCHRLETPPPLLAFDLLSSAPPTEYLYRHDLETLFYALLLISCHYEDGAQIAPHRQPFKDWHELNPVFRADKVNFFFEGVNEWAPTSQFRDLRRPILSLRRMFRDGIMARDDFCDLENPTSTFDLTTLGGHITFDSFEDALNTYLRPVRRRTSG
;
A
#
# COMPACT_ATOMS: atom_id res chain seq x y z
N MET A 1 18.10 27.29 28.45
CA MET A 1 18.39 27.27 27.00
C MET A 1 17.12 26.78 26.33
N SER A 2 16.37 27.72 25.78
CA SER A 2 15.09 27.51 25.10
C SER A 2 15.36 27.08 23.65
N LEU A 3 14.57 26.11 23.17
CA LEU A 3 14.29 25.65 21.79
C LEU A 3 13.54 24.31 22.01
N ASN A 4 12.28 24.10 21.63
CA ASN A 4 11.68 24.40 20.35
C ASN A 4 10.22 24.81 20.48
N ALA A 5 9.83 25.70 19.57
CA ALA A 5 8.48 26.15 19.33
C ALA A 5 7.55 24.96 19.05
N ASP A 6 6.43 24.96 19.76
CA ASP A 6 5.21 24.30 19.35
C ASP A 6 4.88 24.77 17.93
N ALA A 7 5.14 23.91 16.95
CA ALA A 7 4.54 24.05 15.64
C ALA A 7 3.05 23.90 15.85
N ASN A 8 2.34 25.01 15.72
CA ASN A 8 0.90 25.10 15.84
C ASN A 8 0.28 24.25 14.71
N LEU A 9 0.08 22.95 15.00
CA LEU A 9 -0.57 21.95 14.14
C LEU A 9 -2.09 22.18 14.05
N ASP A 10 -2.61 23.17 14.78
CA ASP A 10 -4.04 23.51 14.91
C ASP A 10 -4.55 24.50 13.84
N ALA A 11 -3.72 24.87 12.85
CA ALA A 11 -4.24 25.63 11.72
C ALA A 11 -5.02 24.69 10.79
N GLU A 12 -6.35 24.63 10.96
CA GLU A 12 -7.24 24.08 9.92
C GLU A 12 -6.84 24.70 8.57
N PRO A 13 -6.59 23.89 7.53
CA PRO A 13 -6.33 24.45 6.22
C PRO A 13 -7.54 25.31 5.84
N PRO A 14 -7.34 26.51 5.27
CA PRO A 14 -8.46 27.31 4.81
C PRO A 14 -9.23 26.45 3.81
N TRP A 15 -10.43 26.00 4.17
CA TRP A 15 -11.31 25.27 3.27
C TRP A 15 -11.53 26.18 2.07
N PRO A 16 -10.89 25.96 0.90
CA PRO A 16 -10.83 27.01 -0.11
C PRO A 16 -12.14 27.15 -0.89
N PHE A 17 -13.17 26.38 -0.53
CA PHE A 17 -14.34 26.16 -1.36
C PHE A 17 -15.62 26.32 -0.52
N ASP A 18 -16.14 27.54 -0.50
CA ASP A 18 -17.55 27.83 -0.18
C ASP A 18 -18.49 27.39 -1.33
N SER A 19 -17.94 26.81 -2.40
CA SER A 19 -18.63 26.44 -3.63
C SER A 19 -18.60 24.94 -3.87
N THR A 20 -19.74 24.42 -4.35
CA THR A 20 -19.88 23.06 -4.91
C THR A 20 -19.06 22.84 -6.19
N THR A 21 -18.22 23.79 -6.58
CA THR A 21 -17.40 23.74 -7.79
C THR A 21 -15.95 24.12 -7.53
N LEU A 22 -15.02 23.41 -8.18
CA LEU A 22 -13.59 23.69 -8.23
C LEU A 22 -13.19 24.04 -9.67
N ALA A 23 -12.75 25.28 -9.90
CA ALA A 23 -12.11 25.67 -11.16
C ALA A 23 -10.65 25.21 -11.18
N LEU A 24 -10.19 24.62 -12.29
CA LEU A 24 -8.82 24.17 -12.52
C LEU A 24 -8.05 25.21 -13.36
N SER A 25 -6.71 25.20 -13.28
CA SER A 25 -5.83 26.13 -14.00
C SER A 25 -5.89 26.00 -15.53
N ASP A 26 -6.36 24.88 -16.06
CA ASP A 26 -6.55 24.66 -17.49
C ASP A 26 -7.93 25.11 -18.01
N GLY A 27 -8.72 25.79 -17.16
CA GLY A 27 -10.02 26.33 -17.50
C GLY A 27 -11.19 25.34 -17.34
N ARG A 28 -10.93 24.07 -16.99
CA ARG A 28 -11.99 23.12 -16.65
C ARG A 28 -12.57 23.43 -15.26
N SER A 29 -13.79 22.96 -15.00
CA SER A 29 -14.44 23.06 -13.69
C SER A 29 -14.98 21.70 -13.27
N LEU A 30 -14.92 21.43 -11.97
CA LEU A 30 -15.38 20.20 -11.34
C LEU A 30 -16.55 20.48 -10.42
N GLU A 31 -17.61 19.67 -10.47
CA GLU A 31 -18.69 19.70 -9.47
C GLU A 31 -18.31 18.73 -8.33
N LEU A 32 -18.08 19.25 -7.12
CA LEU A 32 -17.66 18.48 -5.96
C LEU A 32 -18.86 17.79 -5.30
N ALA A 33 -18.67 16.55 -4.85
CA ALA A 33 -19.66 15.86 -4.02
C ALA A 33 -19.60 16.36 -2.56
N ASP A 34 -20.73 16.21 -1.84
CA ASP A 34 -20.86 16.67 -0.45
C ASP A 34 -19.95 15.92 0.53
N SER A 35 -19.56 14.68 0.20
CA SER A 35 -18.70 13.86 1.07
C SER A 35 -17.22 14.12 0.80
N VAL A 36 -16.52 14.67 1.80
CA VAL A 36 -15.06 14.81 1.81
C VAL A 36 -14.48 13.88 2.88
N PHE A 37 -13.49 13.09 2.49
CA PHE A 37 -12.68 12.27 3.40
C PHE A 37 -11.38 13.00 3.71
N GLN A 38 -11.04 13.12 4.99
CA GLN A 38 -9.77 13.68 5.45
C GLN A 38 -8.88 12.56 5.99
N SER A 39 -7.61 12.58 5.60
CA SER A 39 -6.56 11.80 6.24
C SER A 39 -5.38 12.69 6.62
N ASN A 40 -4.88 12.50 7.83
CA ASN A 40 -3.66 13.14 8.31
C ASN A 40 -2.49 12.17 8.14
N CYS A 41 -1.44 12.64 7.50
CA CYS A 41 -0.20 11.92 7.28
C CYS A 41 0.77 12.13 8.45
N ALA A 42 1.55 11.11 8.80
CA ALA A 42 2.52 11.12 9.89
C ALA A 42 3.66 12.12 9.67
N ASP A 43 3.84 12.59 8.44
CA ASP A 43 4.81 13.63 8.10
C ASP A 43 4.25 15.05 8.11
N GLY A 44 3.01 15.22 8.59
CA GLY A 44 2.33 16.51 8.72
C GLY A 44 1.61 16.97 7.46
N GLN A 45 1.53 16.12 6.41
CA GLN A 45 0.60 16.37 5.31
C GLN A 45 -0.85 16.10 5.73
N ILE A 46 -1.78 16.85 5.17
CA ILE A 46 -3.21 16.63 5.28
C ILE A 46 -3.73 16.41 3.87
N VAL A 47 -4.43 15.29 3.67
CA VAL A 47 -5.02 14.94 2.37
C VAL A 47 -6.53 14.93 2.50
N TYR A 48 -7.19 15.77 1.70
CA TYR A 48 -8.64 15.72 1.50
C TYR A 48 -8.93 15.01 0.20
N THR A 49 -9.86 14.07 0.22
CA THR A 49 -10.29 13.33 -0.97
C THR A 49 -11.79 13.45 -1.12
N CYS A 50 -12.26 13.79 -2.32
CA CYS A 50 -13.68 13.72 -2.64
C CYS A 50 -13.93 13.17 -4.04
N ARG A 51 -15.15 12.68 -4.28
CA ARG A 51 -15.64 12.46 -5.63
C ARG A 51 -16.07 13.80 -6.24
N ALA A 52 -15.86 13.95 -7.53
CA ALA A 52 -16.35 15.09 -8.30
C ALA A 52 -16.80 14.66 -9.70
N LYS A 53 -17.48 15.56 -10.41
CA LYS A 53 -17.80 15.40 -11.83
C LYS A 53 -16.97 16.33 -12.69
N LEU A 54 -16.33 15.77 -13.71
CA LEU A 54 -15.72 16.50 -14.82
C LEU A 54 -16.56 16.26 -16.07
N GLY A 55 -17.50 17.17 -16.35
CA GLY A 55 -18.53 16.93 -17.37
C GLY A 55 -19.40 15.72 -16.97
N SER A 56 -19.44 14.68 -17.80
CA SER A 56 -20.17 13.43 -17.51
C SER A 56 -19.35 12.38 -16.75
N CYS A 57 -18.05 12.62 -16.54
CA CYS A 57 -17.15 11.64 -15.92
C CYS A 57 -17.08 11.84 -14.41
N VAL A 58 -17.15 10.74 -13.65
CA VAL A 58 -16.82 10.76 -12.22
C VAL A 58 -15.31 10.68 -12.05
N VAL A 59 -14.78 11.58 -11.22
CA VAL A 59 -13.35 11.68 -10.90
C VAL A 59 -13.16 11.75 -9.40
N VAL A 60 -11.92 11.55 -8.96
CA VAL A 60 -11.50 11.73 -7.57
C VAL A 60 -10.57 12.94 -7.50
N VAL A 61 -10.84 13.85 -6.58
CA VAL A 61 -10.01 15.02 -6.33
C VAL A 61 -9.31 14.83 -4.99
N LYS A 62 -7.99 14.98 -4.99
CA LYS A 62 -7.16 15.00 -3.80
C LYS A 62 -6.56 16.40 -3.63
N TRP A 63 -6.76 16.98 -2.46
CA TRP A 63 -6.06 18.18 -2.01
C TRP A 63 -5.03 17.79 -0.98
N ILE A 64 -3.77 18.04 -1.26
CA ILE A 64 -2.65 17.67 -0.40
C ILE A 64 -2.03 18.97 0.12
N TRP A 65 -2.08 19.14 1.42
CA TRP A 65 -1.59 20.31 2.13
C TRP A 65 -0.47 19.90 3.08
N GLY A 66 0.70 20.52 2.99
CA GLY A 66 1.80 20.19 3.91
C GLY A 66 3.18 20.59 3.39
N PRO A 67 4.26 20.12 4.02
CA PRO A 67 5.62 20.47 3.64
C PRO A 67 5.97 19.98 2.22
N THR A 68 6.74 20.80 1.50
CA THR A 68 7.15 20.57 0.11
C THR A 68 7.98 19.29 -0.02
N ARG A 69 7.43 18.28 -0.72
CA ARG A 69 8.12 17.05 -1.13
C ARG A 69 7.75 16.71 -2.56
N ILE A 70 8.46 15.74 -3.16
CA ILE A 70 7.97 15.07 -4.37
C ILE A 70 6.61 14.48 -4.01
N TYR A 71 5.54 15.06 -4.56
CA TYR A 71 4.17 14.62 -4.29
C TYR A 71 3.74 13.53 -5.26
N GLU A 72 2.67 12.81 -4.89
CA GLU A 72 2.16 11.64 -5.61
C GLU A 72 2.12 11.84 -7.14
N ALA A 73 1.69 13.00 -7.64
CA ALA A 73 1.58 13.24 -9.08
C ALA A 73 2.94 13.21 -9.79
N GLN A 74 4.01 13.74 -9.19
CA GLN A 74 5.36 13.72 -9.78
C GLN A 74 5.94 12.31 -9.83
N ILE A 75 5.69 11.50 -8.79
CA ILE A 75 6.10 10.08 -8.75
C ILE A 75 5.37 9.30 -9.83
N LEU A 76 4.05 9.48 -9.92
CA LEU A 76 3.22 8.85 -10.95
C LEU A 76 3.63 9.28 -12.36
N GLU A 77 3.82 10.57 -12.60
CA GLU A 77 4.25 11.09 -13.90
C GLU A 77 5.60 10.51 -14.32
N SER A 78 6.58 10.49 -13.41
CA SER A 78 7.90 9.91 -13.66
C SER A 78 7.82 8.42 -13.99
N ALA A 79 7.05 7.65 -13.21
CA ALA A 79 6.85 6.22 -13.45
C ALA A 79 6.12 5.96 -14.77
N MET A 80 5.07 6.73 -15.08
CA MET A 80 4.31 6.59 -16.32
C MET A 80 5.14 6.95 -17.57
N ASN A 81 5.97 7.99 -17.49
CA ASN A 81 6.86 8.37 -18.58
C ASN A 81 7.92 7.30 -18.82
N LEU A 82 8.55 6.80 -17.76
CA LEU A 82 9.51 5.70 -17.85
C LEU A 82 8.88 4.43 -18.44
N ALA A 83 7.65 4.09 -18.05
CA ALA A 83 6.93 2.95 -18.63
C ALA A 83 6.72 3.11 -20.15
N ARG A 84 6.37 4.31 -20.61
CA ARG A 84 6.23 4.61 -22.06
C ARG A 84 7.57 4.54 -22.79
N GLU A 85 8.62 5.12 -22.22
CA GLU A 85 9.97 5.12 -22.80
C GLU A 85 10.52 3.70 -22.96
N ARG A 86 10.27 2.83 -21.98
CA ARG A 86 10.70 1.42 -22.01
C ARG A 86 9.80 0.51 -22.84
N GLY A 87 8.61 0.97 -23.22
CA GLY A 87 7.59 0.14 -23.87
C GLY A 87 6.85 -0.82 -22.93
N ASP A 88 6.99 -0.63 -21.61
CA ASP A 88 6.32 -1.39 -20.56
C ASP A 88 4.87 -0.92 -20.35
N ILE A 89 4.10 -0.81 -21.43
CA ILE A 89 2.76 -0.18 -21.45
C ILE A 89 1.77 -0.87 -20.51
N TRP A 90 1.93 -2.17 -20.27
CA TRP A 90 1.09 -2.94 -19.36
C TRP A 90 1.07 -2.37 -17.93
N VAL A 91 2.13 -1.68 -17.50
CA VAL A 91 2.22 -1.08 -16.16
C VAL A 91 1.20 0.06 -15.99
N LEU A 92 0.88 0.76 -17.09
CA LEU A 92 -0.06 1.89 -17.07
C LEU A 92 -1.48 1.44 -16.68
N ASP A 93 -1.81 0.16 -16.88
CA ASP A 93 -3.06 -0.45 -16.46
C ASP A 93 -3.09 -0.77 -14.96
N HIS A 94 -1.96 -0.66 -14.26
CA HIS A 94 -1.86 -0.92 -12.82
C HIS A 94 -1.46 0.30 -12.00
N LEU A 95 -1.26 1.46 -12.65
CA LEU A 95 -1.10 2.77 -12.01
C LEU A 95 -2.38 3.60 -12.11
N PRO A 96 -2.66 4.52 -11.16
CA PRO A 96 -3.76 5.46 -11.25
C PRO A 96 -3.54 6.43 -12.43
N ARG A 97 -4.60 6.72 -13.20
CA ARG A 97 -4.53 7.75 -14.24
C ARG A 97 -4.70 9.14 -13.63
N THR A 98 -3.67 9.95 -13.74
CA THR A 98 -3.72 11.39 -13.45
C THR A 98 -4.38 12.13 -14.62
N LEU A 99 -5.50 12.79 -14.35
CA LEU A 99 -6.26 13.59 -15.32
C LEU A 99 -5.90 15.07 -15.27
N HIS A 100 -5.43 15.54 -14.12
CA HIS A 100 -4.95 16.90 -13.87
C HIS A 100 -4.10 16.92 -12.60
N SER A 101 -3.07 17.76 -12.58
CA SER A 101 -2.34 18.09 -11.37
C SER A 101 -1.89 19.54 -11.42
N GLU A 102 -2.03 20.27 -10.31
CA GLU A 102 -1.55 21.64 -10.20
C GLU A 102 -1.13 21.98 -8.78
N GLU A 103 -0.35 23.05 -8.66
CA GLU A 103 0.11 23.60 -7.41
C GLU A 103 -0.45 25.00 -7.23
N ARG A 104 -0.95 25.28 -6.02
CA ARG A 104 -1.39 26.61 -5.63
C ARG A 104 -0.59 27.08 -4.42
N ILE A 105 0.02 28.24 -4.56
CA ILE A 105 0.66 28.91 -3.45
C ILE A 105 -0.44 29.55 -2.60
N VAL A 106 -0.52 29.15 -1.35
CA VAL A 106 -1.47 29.71 -0.38
C VAL A 106 -0.66 30.35 0.74
N ASN A 107 -0.80 31.66 0.89
CA ASN A 107 -0.18 32.40 1.97
C ASN A 107 -1.09 32.31 3.20
N HIS A 108 -0.64 31.65 4.26
CA HIS A 108 -1.38 31.55 5.52
C HIS A 108 -0.60 32.26 6.63
N HIS A 109 -1.11 33.40 7.09
CA HIS A 109 -0.42 34.32 7.99
C HIS A 109 0.99 34.71 7.50
N THR A 110 2.04 34.13 8.10
CA THR A 110 3.46 34.40 7.85
C THR A 110 4.18 33.28 7.11
N GLU A 111 3.49 32.20 6.76
CA GLU A 111 4.07 31.05 6.06
C GLU A 111 3.43 30.87 4.68
N THR A 112 4.28 30.78 3.66
CA THR A 112 3.88 30.36 2.31
C THR A 112 3.84 28.83 2.28
N ARG A 113 2.66 28.27 1.99
CA ARG A 113 2.45 26.82 1.86
C ARG A 113 1.96 26.48 0.46
N THR A 114 2.29 25.28 -0.01
CA THR A 114 1.85 24.78 -1.32
C THR A 114 0.68 23.81 -1.12
N LEU A 115 -0.44 24.11 -1.77
CA LEU A 115 -1.57 23.20 -1.94
C LEU A 115 -1.40 22.47 -3.26
N HIS A 116 -1.28 21.14 -3.21
CA HIS A 116 -1.27 20.32 -4.42
C HIS A 116 -2.69 19.82 -4.68
N ILE A 117 -3.15 19.97 -5.90
CA ILE A 117 -4.45 19.45 -6.36
C ILE A 117 -4.15 18.34 -7.37
N LEU A 118 -4.67 17.15 -7.12
CA LEU A 118 -4.52 15.99 -7.98
C LEU A 118 -5.92 15.45 -8.34
N VAL A 119 -6.23 15.39 -9.63
CA VAL A 119 -7.47 14.82 -10.16
C VAL A 119 -7.14 13.50 -10.82
N GLN A 120 -7.77 12.43 -10.34
CA GLN A 120 -7.58 11.06 -10.80
C GLN A 120 -8.88 10.45 -11.32
N GLU A 121 -8.75 9.39 -12.10
CA GLU A 121 -9.91 8.57 -12.46
C GLU A 121 -10.60 7.97 -11.22
N GLU A 122 -11.86 7.59 -11.36
CA GLU A 122 -12.53 6.79 -10.34
C GLU A 122 -11.98 5.35 -10.34
N LEU A 123 -11.56 4.91 -9.15
CA LEU A 123 -11.17 3.53 -8.87
C LEU A 123 -12.04 2.97 -7.75
N TYR A 124 -12.13 1.65 -7.68
CA TYR A 124 -12.95 0.96 -6.70
C TYR A 124 -12.06 0.22 -5.69
N PRO A 125 -12.42 0.17 -4.39
CA PRO A 125 -11.67 -0.58 -3.38
C PRO A 125 -11.54 -2.06 -3.76
N ILE A 126 -10.34 -2.63 -3.65
CA ILE A 126 -10.12 -4.07 -3.96
C ILE A 126 -11.01 -5.00 -3.10
N THR A 127 -11.44 -4.51 -1.93
CA THR A 127 -12.31 -5.22 -0.98
C THR A 127 -13.73 -5.45 -1.49
N GLU A 128 -14.16 -4.75 -2.55
CA GLU A 128 -15.45 -4.99 -3.19
C GLU A 128 -15.46 -6.23 -4.10
N LEU A 129 -14.30 -6.81 -4.42
CA LEU A 129 -14.22 -8.00 -5.27
C LEU A 129 -14.76 -9.23 -4.52
N THR A 130 -15.79 -9.88 -5.07
CA THR A 130 -16.51 -10.96 -4.38
C THR A 130 -16.07 -12.38 -4.78
N THR A 131 -15.07 -12.51 -5.66
CA THR A 131 -14.58 -13.81 -6.13
C THR A 131 -13.09 -13.96 -5.87
N ALA A 132 -12.65 -15.17 -5.50
CA ALA A 132 -11.22 -15.48 -5.35
C ALA A 132 -10.42 -15.19 -6.62
N GLN A 133 -11.01 -15.44 -7.80
CA GLN A 133 -10.36 -15.17 -9.09
C GLN A 133 -10.22 -13.67 -9.35
N GLY A 134 -11.27 -12.87 -9.11
CA GLY A 134 -11.20 -11.42 -9.26
C GLY A 134 -10.15 -10.82 -8.32
N LEU A 135 -10.21 -11.15 -7.03
CA LEU A 135 -9.23 -10.68 -6.04
C LEU A 135 -7.82 -11.14 -6.38
N GLY A 136 -7.62 -12.42 -6.71
CA GLY A 136 -6.32 -12.98 -7.06
C GLY A 136 -5.70 -12.30 -8.28
N ASN A 137 -6.47 -12.11 -9.36
CA ASN A 137 -5.99 -11.44 -10.57
C ASN A 137 -5.63 -9.97 -10.32
N ALA A 138 -6.49 -9.23 -9.61
CA ALA A 138 -6.22 -7.83 -9.25
C ALA A 138 -4.96 -7.73 -8.38
N PHE A 139 -4.83 -8.58 -7.38
CA PHE A 139 -3.69 -8.59 -6.47
C PHE A 139 -2.38 -8.94 -7.19
N VAL A 140 -2.39 -9.92 -8.11
CA VAL A 140 -1.22 -10.23 -8.95
C VAL A 140 -0.82 -9.03 -9.82
N GLY A 141 -1.78 -8.30 -10.39
CA GLY A 141 -1.50 -7.07 -11.14
C GLY A 141 -0.83 -6.00 -10.28
N ILE A 142 -1.34 -5.77 -9.06
CA ILE A 142 -0.74 -4.86 -8.08
C ILE A 142 0.69 -5.28 -7.72
N PHE A 143 0.90 -6.57 -7.41
CA PHE A 143 2.22 -7.10 -7.09
C PHE A 143 3.21 -6.89 -8.25
N LYS A 144 2.81 -7.20 -9.49
CA LYS A 144 3.65 -6.99 -10.68
C LYS A 144 3.97 -5.52 -10.91
N CYS A 145 3.00 -4.63 -10.70
CA CYS A 145 3.21 -3.19 -10.76
C CYS A 145 4.24 -2.75 -9.71
N TYR A 146 4.10 -3.21 -8.46
CA TYR A 146 5.06 -2.91 -7.40
C TYR A 146 6.47 -3.42 -7.71
N ARG A 147 6.59 -4.65 -8.22
CA ARG A 147 7.86 -5.22 -8.71
C ARG A 147 8.50 -4.30 -9.75
N TRP A 148 7.73 -3.89 -10.76
CA TRP A 148 8.24 -2.99 -11.81
C TRP A 148 8.64 -1.62 -11.24
N LEU A 149 7.85 -1.04 -10.35
CA LEU A 149 8.16 0.23 -9.68
C LEU A 149 9.50 0.14 -8.95
N HIS A 150 9.78 -0.96 -8.27
CA HIS A 150 11.06 -1.15 -7.60
C HIS A 150 12.21 -1.45 -8.58
N GLU A 151 12.10 -2.49 -9.41
CA GLU A 151 13.19 -2.99 -10.26
C GLU A 151 13.52 -2.05 -11.43
N ALA A 152 12.51 -1.42 -12.05
CA ALA A 152 12.69 -0.58 -13.23
C ALA A 152 12.68 0.92 -12.89
N ALA A 153 11.76 1.38 -12.05
CA ALA A 153 11.64 2.79 -11.69
C ALA A 153 12.45 3.18 -10.44
N GLY A 154 12.97 2.19 -9.70
CA GLY A 154 13.72 2.44 -8.48
C GLY A 154 12.88 3.14 -7.41
N ILE A 155 11.62 2.75 -7.20
CA ILE A 155 10.69 3.35 -6.23
C ILE A 155 10.32 2.34 -5.14
N ILE A 156 10.31 2.78 -3.88
CA ILE A 156 9.72 2.05 -2.74
C ILE A 156 8.43 2.76 -2.33
N HIS A 157 7.35 2.02 -2.07
CA HIS A 157 6.02 2.59 -1.83
C HIS A 157 5.86 3.10 -0.40
N ARG A 158 6.30 2.30 0.60
CA ARG A 158 6.32 2.62 2.05
C ARG A 158 4.97 2.81 2.74
N ASP A 159 3.89 3.00 1.99
CA ASP A 159 2.56 3.24 2.56
C ASP A 159 1.46 2.38 1.93
N ILE A 160 1.73 1.09 1.75
CA ILE A 160 0.70 0.18 1.26
C ILE A 160 -0.35 -0.02 2.36
N LYS A 161 -1.55 0.51 2.15
CA LYS A 161 -2.74 0.34 3.01
C LYS A 161 -3.84 -0.41 2.26
N LEU A 162 -4.84 -0.95 2.96
CA LEU A 162 -5.99 -1.57 2.27
C LEU A 162 -6.69 -0.60 1.31
N THR A 163 -6.74 0.69 1.68
CA THR A 163 -7.31 1.76 0.84
C THR A 163 -6.44 2.14 -0.35
N ALA A 164 -5.17 1.76 -0.37
CA ALA A 164 -4.27 1.94 -1.51
C ALA A 164 -4.47 0.85 -2.58
N LEU A 165 -5.06 -0.29 -2.19
CA LEU A 165 -5.32 -1.40 -3.09
C LEU A 165 -6.68 -1.19 -3.76
N MET A 166 -6.64 -0.85 -5.04
CA MET A 166 -7.83 -0.55 -5.83
C MET A 166 -7.97 -1.50 -7.01
N TYR A 167 -9.09 -1.42 -7.72
CA TYR A 167 -9.25 -2.01 -9.03
C TYR A 167 -9.94 -1.05 -10.01
N ARG A 168 -9.59 -1.19 -11.28
CA ARG A 168 -10.24 -0.55 -12.42
C ARG A 168 -11.18 -1.55 -13.09
N LYS A 169 -12.40 -1.11 -13.40
CA LYS A 169 -13.35 -1.85 -14.25
C LYS A 169 -13.12 -1.44 -15.70
N LEU A 170 -12.81 -2.41 -16.55
CA LEU A 170 -12.72 -2.19 -17.99
C LEU A 170 -14.09 -2.36 -18.65
N SER A 171 -14.28 -1.72 -19.80
CA SER A 171 -15.50 -1.87 -20.61
C SER A 171 -15.72 -3.31 -21.10
N SER A 172 -14.65 -4.11 -21.17
CA SER A 172 -14.69 -5.55 -21.47
C SER A 172 -15.28 -6.40 -20.34
N GLY A 173 -15.48 -5.84 -19.14
CA GLY A 173 -15.83 -6.57 -17.92
C GLY A 173 -14.63 -7.14 -17.17
N GLU A 174 -13.41 -6.97 -17.69
CA GLU A 174 -12.18 -7.33 -17.00
C GLU A 174 -11.86 -6.34 -15.86
N THR A 175 -11.17 -6.83 -14.83
CA THR A 175 -10.72 -6.03 -13.70
C THR A 175 -9.20 -6.01 -13.62
N HIS A 176 -8.61 -4.83 -13.53
CA HIS A 176 -7.18 -4.64 -13.28
C HIS A 176 -6.95 -4.10 -11.88
N GLY A 177 -6.09 -4.73 -11.10
CA GLY A 177 -5.68 -4.17 -9.81
C GLY A 177 -4.82 -2.93 -10.03
N VAL A 178 -5.02 -1.91 -9.21
CA VAL A 178 -4.30 -0.63 -9.29
C VAL A 178 -3.72 -0.32 -7.93
N LEU A 179 -2.41 -0.06 -7.88
CA LEU A 179 -1.73 0.39 -6.67
C LEU A 179 -1.82 1.92 -6.60
N ASN A 180 -2.44 2.47 -5.56
CA ASN A 180 -2.60 3.91 -5.33
C ASN A 180 -1.83 4.33 -4.07
N GLY A 181 -1.76 5.64 -3.75
CA GLY A 181 -1.28 6.12 -2.45
C GLY A 181 0.23 6.35 -2.37
N PHE A 182 0.83 6.95 -3.40
CA PHE A 182 2.28 7.20 -3.47
C PHE A 182 2.77 8.40 -2.64
N ASN A 183 2.01 8.89 -1.67
CA ASN A 183 2.38 10.10 -0.92
C ASN A 183 3.67 9.95 -0.10
N LEU A 184 3.96 8.73 0.38
CA LEU A 184 5.19 8.42 1.12
C LEU A 184 6.22 7.65 0.27
N ALA A 185 5.96 7.48 -1.02
CA ALA A 185 6.87 6.76 -1.90
C ALA A 185 8.17 7.55 -2.10
N VAL A 186 9.28 6.84 -2.23
CA VAL A 186 10.61 7.44 -2.35
C VAL A 186 11.47 6.72 -3.38
N PRO A 187 12.43 7.40 -4.01
CA PRO A 187 13.48 6.74 -4.79
C PRO A 187 14.32 5.82 -3.92
N THR A 188 14.71 4.68 -4.48
CA THR A 188 15.65 3.69 -3.93
C THR A 188 17.07 4.26 -3.80
N HIS A 189 17.45 5.19 -4.69
CA HIS A 189 18.77 5.80 -4.74
C HIS A 189 18.65 7.32 -4.54
N GLY A 190 19.01 7.80 -3.36
CA GLY A 190 18.95 9.22 -3.03
C GLY A 190 19.17 9.45 -1.53
N HIS A 191 20.21 10.20 -1.19
CA HIS A 191 20.77 10.41 0.14
C HIS A 191 19.75 10.67 1.26
N SER A 192 19.37 9.62 1.99
CA SER A 192 19.37 9.49 3.46
C SER A 192 18.63 8.21 3.80
N LEU A 193 19.21 7.37 4.68
CA LEU A 193 18.51 6.28 5.36
C LEU A 193 17.14 6.79 5.80
N HIS A 194 16.07 6.41 5.10
CA HIS A 194 14.76 6.98 5.35
C HIS A 194 14.18 6.27 6.59
N PRO A 195 14.02 6.97 7.73
CA PRO A 195 13.74 6.29 8.99
C PRO A 195 12.39 5.58 8.95
N CYS A 196 12.34 4.37 9.52
CA CYS A 196 11.12 3.62 9.76
C CYS A 196 10.12 4.33 10.71
N HIS A 197 10.54 5.40 11.37
CA HIS A 197 9.74 6.16 12.34
C HIS A 197 8.66 7.09 11.72
N ARG A 198 8.48 7.08 10.40
CA ARG A 198 7.46 7.91 9.69
C ARG A 198 6.45 7.08 8.90
N LEU A 199 6.24 5.83 9.28
CA LEU A 199 5.31 4.95 8.59
C LEU A 199 3.89 5.18 9.09
N GLU A 200 2.94 5.24 8.15
CA GLU A 200 1.50 5.31 8.44
C GLU A 200 0.80 3.96 8.24
N THR A 201 1.58 2.91 7.95
CA THR A 201 1.06 1.56 7.82
C THR A 201 0.37 1.16 9.13
N PRO A 202 -0.93 0.84 9.10
CA PRO A 202 -1.65 0.52 10.32
C PRO A 202 -1.08 -0.77 10.94
N PRO A 203 -1.18 -0.94 12.27
CA PRO A 203 -0.58 -2.07 12.99
C PRO A 203 -0.77 -3.45 12.34
N PRO A 204 -1.97 -3.87 11.87
CA PRO A 204 -2.14 -5.22 11.34
C PRO A 204 -1.31 -5.45 10.06
N LEU A 205 -1.03 -4.39 9.30
CA LEU A 205 -0.26 -4.41 8.06
C LEU A 205 1.25 -4.19 8.27
N LEU A 206 1.69 -3.77 9.46
CA LEU A 206 3.09 -3.45 9.71
C LEU A 206 3.99 -4.70 9.65
N ALA A 207 5.08 -4.63 8.87
CA ALA A 207 6.05 -5.72 8.72
C ALA A 207 6.66 -6.16 10.06
N PHE A 208 6.96 -7.45 10.21
CA PHE A 208 7.40 -8.07 11.46
C PHE A 208 8.65 -7.40 12.04
N ASP A 209 9.62 -7.08 11.19
CA ASP A 209 10.87 -6.44 11.60
C ASP A 209 10.69 -5.02 12.13
N LEU A 210 9.60 -4.36 11.73
CA LEU A 210 9.26 -3.01 12.17
C LEU A 210 8.57 -3.02 13.54
N LEU A 211 8.26 -4.20 14.09
CA LEU A 211 7.69 -4.38 15.44
C LEU A 211 8.77 -4.43 16.53
N SER A 212 10.05 -4.41 16.16
CA SER A 212 11.17 -4.43 17.09
C SER A 212 11.17 -3.20 18.01
N SER A 213 11.66 -3.36 19.25
CA SER A 213 11.92 -2.22 20.15
C SER A 213 13.04 -1.32 19.61
N ALA A 214 13.91 -1.88 18.77
CA ALA A 214 14.86 -1.17 17.93
C ALA A 214 14.55 -1.53 16.47
N PRO A 215 13.59 -0.85 15.80
CA PRO A 215 13.28 -1.12 14.41
C PRO A 215 14.51 -0.83 13.52
N PRO A 216 14.63 -1.49 12.36
CA PRO A 216 15.72 -1.21 11.44
C PRO A 216 15.72 0.27 11.03
N THR A 217 16.90 0.81 10.79
CA THR A 217 17.08 2.21 10.34
C THR A 217 16.65 2.42 8.89
N GLU A 218 16.61 1.34 8.11
CA GLU A 218 16.27 1.34 6.68
C GLU A 218 14.96 0.60 6.42
N TYR A 219 14.13 1.22 5.57
CA TYR A 219 12.94 0.59 5.03
C TYR A 219 13.28 -0.08 3.69
N LEU A 220 12.96 -1.35 3.56
CA LEU A 220 13.35 -2.20 2.44
C LEU A 220 12.10 -2.63 1.64
N TYR A 221 12.26 -2.96 0.35
CA TYR A 221 11.13 -3.42 -0.48
C TYR A 221 10.43 -4.66 0.08
N ARG A 222 11.14 -5.51 0.83
CA ARG A 222 10.54 -6.67 1.49
C ARG A 222 9.50 -6.30 2.55
N HIS A 223 9.56 -5.09 3.11
CA HIS A 223 8.55 -4.59 4.04
C HIS A 223 7.23 -4.26 3.32
N ASP A 224 7.30 -3.69 2.11
CA ASP A 224 6.13 -3.53 1.24
C ASP A 224 5.57 -4.90 0.80
N LEU A 225 6.44 -5.88 0.50
CA LEU A 225 5.99 -7.26 0.20
C LEU A 225 5.26 -7.90 1.38
N GLU A 226 5.78 -7.76 2.61
CA GLU A 226 5.12 -8.28 3.80
C GLU A 226 3.77 -7.59 4.04
N THR A 227 3.71 -6.28 3.77
CA THR A 227 2.49 -5.50 3.83
C THR A 227 1.44 -5.99 2.83
N LEU A 228 1.84 -6.27 1.58
CA LEU A 228 0.99 -6.89 0.56
C LEU A 228 0.48 -8.26 1.03
N PHE A 229 1.35 -9.09 1.61
CA PHE A 229 0.97 -10.38 2.18
C PHE A 229 -0.11 -10.23 3.26
N TYR A 230 0.06 -9.33 4.22
CA TYR A 230 -0.97 -9.07 5.24
C TYR A 230 -2.26 -8.52 4.63
N ALA A 231 -2.17 -7.65 3.63
CA ALA A 231 -3.37 -7.15 2.95
C ALA A 231 -4.17 -8.30 2.31
N LEU A 232 -3.52 -9.21 1.58
CA LEU A 232 -4.19 -10.38 1.01
C LEU A 232 -4.79 -11.28 2.09
N LEU A 233 -4.07 -11.52 3.18
CA LEU A 233 -4.55 -12.30 4.33
C LEU A 233 -5.82 -11.69 4.93
N LEU A 234 -5.79 -10.39 5.27
CA LEU A 234 -6.90 -9.71 5.92
C LEU A 234 -8.11 -9.59 5.00
N ILE A 235 -7.92 -9.19 3.73
CA ILE A 235 -9.03 -9.15 2.77
C ILE A 235 -9.70 -10.52 2.67
N SER A 236 -8.90 -11.58 2.53
CA SER A 236 -9.40 -12.95 2.40
C SER A 236 -10.13 -13.46 3.64
N CYS A 237 -9.82 -12.95 4.83
CA CYS A 237 -10.40 -13.41 6.10
C CYS A 237 -11.52 -12.51 6.62
N HIS A 238 -11.54 -11.23 6.24
CA HIS A 238 -12.41 -10.21 6.84
C HIS A 238 -13.54 -9.76 5.92
N TYR A 239 -13.51 -10.09 4.63
CA TYR A 239 -14.50 -9.63 3.67
C TYR A 239 -15.31 -10.78 3.07
N GLU A 240 -16.62 -10.58 2.97
CA GLU A 240 -17.59 -11.48 2.34
C GLU A 240 -18.63 -10.59 1.63
N ASP A 241 -18.96 -10.90 0.38
CA ASP A 241 -19.90 -10.14 -0.46
C ASP A 241 -19.59 -8.63 -0.57
N GLY A 242 -18.32 -8.27 -0.59
CA GLY A 242 -17.85 -6.88 -0.76
C GLY A 242 -17.94 -6.03 0.51
N ALA A 243 -18.32 -6.64 1.64
CA ALA A 243 -18.43 -5.98 2.92
C ALA A 243 -17.56 -6.68 3.98
N GLN A 244 -17.16 -5.93 4.99
CA GLN A 244 -16.43 -6.50 6.12
C GLN A 244 -17.39 -7.34 6.98
N ILE A 245 -16.99 -8.56 7.35
CA ILE A 245 -17.77 -9.44 8.22
C ILE A 245 -17.78 -8.93 9.67
N ALA A 246 -18.67 -9.45 10.51
CA ALA A 246 -18.75 -9.04 11.91
C ALA A 246 -17.42 -9.25 12.67
N PRO A 247 -16.94 -8.30 13.50
CA PRO A 247 -15.63 -8.37 14.17
C PRO A 247 -15.37 -9.65 14.96
N HIS A 248 -16.39 -10.23 15.60
CA HIS A 248 -16.23 -11.48 16.37
C HIS A 248 -15.93 -12.71 15.48
N ARG A 249 -16.20 -12.63 14.17
CA ARG A 249 -15.88 -13.66 13.17
C ARG A 249 -14.54 -13.44 12.48
N GLN A 250 -13.91 -12.27 12.68
CA GLN A 250 -12.65 -11.92 12.04
C GLN A 250 -11.48 -12.55 12.80
N PRO A 251 -10.66 -13.40 12.16
CA PRO A 251 -9.34 -13.76 12.69
C PRO A 251 -8.51 -12.48 12.84
N PHE A 252 -7.55 -12.42 13.77
CA PHE A 252 -6.66 -11.24 13.90
C PHE A 252 -7.37 -9.91 14.22
N LYS A 253 -8.63 -9.94 14.68
CA LYS A 253 -9.37 -8.72 15.09
C LYS A 253 -8.62 -7.91 16.15
N ASP A 254 -7.76 -8.56 16.94
CA ASP A 254 -6.99 -7.96 18.03
C ASP A 254 -5.67 -7.31 17.55
N TRP A 255 -5.39 -7.34 16.24
CA TRP A 255 -4.22 -6.71 15.62
C TRP A 255 -4.41 -5.20 15.34
N HIS A 256 -5.17 -4.48 16.17
CA HIS A 256 -5.49 -3.06 15.94
C HIS A 256 -4.54 -2.10 16.63
N GLU A 257 -3.78 -2.55 17.63
CA GLU A 257 -2.89 -1.69 18.43
C GLU A 257 -1.49 -2.28 18.57
N LEU A 258 -0.47 -1.43 18.53
CA LEU A 258 0.92 -1.80 18.81
C LEU A 258 1.10 -2.03 20.31
N ASN A 259 0.79 -3.24 20.76
CA ASN A 259 1.00 -3.69 22.13
C ASN A 259 1.77 -5.03 22.16
N PRO A 260 2.30 -5.46 23.32
CA PRO A 260 3.03 -6.71 23.42
C PRO A 260 2.22 -7.95 23.01
N VAL A 261 0.89 -7.91 23.17
CA VAL A 261 -0.02 -9.00 22.76
C VAL A 261 -0.06 -9.13 21.24
N PHE A 262 -0.20 -8.03 20.51
CA PHE A 262 -0.15 -7.99 19.06
C PHE A 262 1.17 -8.56 18.52
N ARG A 263 2.30 -8.18 19.11
CA ARG A 263 3.60 -8.73 18.72
C ARG A 263 3.67 -10.23 18.97
N ALA A 264 3.25 -10.70 20.13
CA ALA A 264 3.20 -12.13 20.46
C ALA A 264 2.29 -12.90 19.49
N ASP A 265 1.13 -12.34 19.11
CA ASP A 265 0.22 -12.98 18.17
C ASP A 265 0.81 -13.09 16.75
N LYS A 266 1.57 -12.10 16.29
CA LYS A 266 2.30 -12.20 15.02
C LYS A 266 3.41 -13.24 15.07
N VAL A 267 4.13 -13.36 16.20
CA VAL A 267 5.08 -14.46 16.44
C VAL A 267 4.37 -15.81 16.36
N ASN A 268 3.27 -15.99 17.09
CA ASN A 268 2.49 -17.23 17.10
C ASN A 268 1.94 -17.57 15.71
N PHE A 269 1.49 -16.54 14.97
CA PHE A 269 1.04 -16.69 13.60
C PHE A 269 2.16 -17.21 12.70
N PHE A 270 3.40 -16.73 12.78
CA PHE A 270 4.48 -17.28 11.95
C PHE A 270 4.93 -18.67 12.41
N PHE A 271 5.25 -18.83 13.69
CA PHE A 271 6.09 -19.94 14.16
C PHE A 271 5.31 -21.08 14.82
N GLU A 272 4.28 -20.77 15.60
CA GLU A 272 3.60 -21.78 16.42
C GLU A 272 2.44 -22.46 15.70
N GLY A 273 1.89 -21.82 14.66
CA GLY A 273 0.85 -22.42 13.82
C GLY A 273 -0.50 -22.64 14.50
N VAL A 274 -0.72 -22.02 15.66
CA VAL A 274 -1.86 -22.29 16.56
C VAL A 274 -3.14 -21.53 16.16
N ASN A 275 -3.07 -20.58 15.23
CA ASN A 275 -4.26 -19.80 14.87
C ASN A 275 -5.15 -20.53 13.86
N GLU A 276 -6.33 -20.97 14.30
CA GLU A 276 -7.46 -21.37 13.47
C GLU A 276 -7.97 -20.18 12.64
N TRP A 277 -7.20 -19.75 11.64
CA TRP A 277 -7.66 -18.79 10.66
C TRP A 277 -8.08 -19.54 9.40
N ALA A 278 -9.13 -19.05 8.75
CA ALA A 278 -9.58 -19.50 7.45
C ALA A 278 -10.05 -18.29 6.64
N PRO A 279 -9.80 -18.25 5.32
CA PRO A 279 -10.49 -17.30 4.47
C PRO A 279 -12.01 -17.47 4.55
N THR A 280 -12.75 -16.41 4.25
CA THR A 280 -14.20 -16.48 4.06
C THR A 280 -14.55 -17.44 2.92
N SER A 281 -15.82 -17.84 2.85
CA SER A 281 -16.26 -18.92 1.97
C SER A 281 -15.89 -18.69 0.50
N GLN A 282 -16.03 -17.44 0.02
CA GLN A 282 -15.72 -17.01 -1.34
C GLN A 282 -14.22 -16.94 -1.67
N PHE A 283 -13.35 -16.87 -0.66
CA PHE A 283 -11.90 -16.71 -0.81
C PHE A 283 -11.10 -17.94 -0.39
N ARG A 284 -11.77 -19.09 -0.21
CA ARG A 284 -11.15 -20.34 0.22
C ARG A 284 -9.93 -20.73 -0.62
N ASP A 285 -9.98 -20.51 -1.93
CA ASP A 285 -8.91 -20.87 -2.86
C ASP A 285 -7.62 -20.06 -2.65
N LEU A 286 -7.71 -18.89 -2.00
CA LEU A 286 -6.55 -18.06 -1.65
C LEU A 286 -5.80 -18.59 -0.41
N ARG A 287 -6.34 -19.57 0.31
CA ARG A 287 -5.66 -20.14 1.50
C ARG A 287 -4.27 -20.67 1.15
N ARG A 288 -4.14 -21.36 0.01
CA ARG A 288 -2.88 -22.00 -0.39
C ARG A 288 -1.76 -20.97 -0.68
N PRO A 289 -1.95 -19.96 -1.55
CA PRO A 289 -0.92 -18.95 -1.76
C PRO A 289 -0.61 -18.16 -0.48
N ILE A 290 -1.60 -17.87 0.37
CA ILE A 290 -1.35 -17.19 1.66
C ILE A 290 -0.46 -18.06 2.57
N LEU A 291 -0.68 -19.38 2.64
CA LEU A 291 0.19 -20.28 3.40
C LEU A 291 1.61 -20.36 2.81
N SER A 292 1.74 -20.32 1.49
CA SER A 292 3.04 -20.29 0.81
C SER A 292 3.81 -18.99 1.12
N LEU A 293 3.14 -17.84 1.08
CA LEU A 293 3.73 -16.55 1.47
C LEU A 293 4.14 -16.57 2.95
N ARG A 294 3.25 -17.04 3.84
CA ARG A 294 3.55 -17.18 5.27
C ARG A 294 4.81 -18.03 5.51
N ARG A 295 4.93 -19.18 4.82
CA ARG A 295 6.11 -20.04 4.92
C ARG A 295 7.37 -19.31 4.47
N MET A 296 7.32 -18.63 3.32
CA MET A 296 8.44 -17.86 2.78
C MET A 296 8.95 -16.81 3.77
N PHE A 297 8.06 -16.00 4.36
CA PHE A 297 8.45 -15.01 5.38
C PHE A 297 9.00 -15.67 6.64
N ARG A 298 8.33 -16.72 7.15
CA ARG A 298 8.80 -17.47 8.32
C ARG A 298 10.22 -18.01 8.09
N ASP A 299 10.46 -18.67 6.98
CA ASP A 299 11.74 -19.30 6.68
C ASP A 299 12.86 -18.24 6.56
N GLY A 300 12.58 -17.06 5.99
CA GLY A 300 13.51 -15.93 5.97
C GLY A 300 13.81 -15.33 7.34
N ILE A 301 12.80 -15.20 8.21
CA ILE A 301 13.00 -14.73 9.58
C ILE A 301 13.85 -15.73 10.38
N MET A 302 13.57 -17.03 10.26
CA MET A 302 14.38 -18.08 10.90
C MET A 302 15.83 -18.05 10.41
N ALA A 303 16.05 -17.91 9.10
CA ALA A 303 17.41 -17.86 8.55
C ALA A 303 18.23 -16.69 9.10
N ARG A 304 17.58 -15.53 9.36
CA ARG A 304 18.24 -14.40 10.02
C ARG A 304 18.57 -14.71 11.47
N ASP A 305 17.63 -15.27 12.22
CA ASP A 305 17.82 -15.58 13.63
C ASP A 305 18.92 -16.64 13.81
N ASP A 306 18.92 -17.70 12.98
CA ASP A 306 19.98 -18.71 12.93
C ASP A 306 21.36 -18.10 12.62
N PHE A 307 21.41 -17.09 11.74
CA PHE A 307 22.65 -16.37 11.44
C PHE A 307 23.14 -15.50 12.62
N CYS A 308 22.22 -14.84 13.33
CA CYS A 308 22.54 -14.02 14.50
C CYS A 308 23.12 -14.86 15.65
N ASP A 309 22.75 -16.14 15.74
CA ASP A 309 23.23 -17.08 16.76
C ASP A 309 24.64 -17.64 16.46
N LEU A 310 25.25 -17.32 15.30
CA LEU A 310 26.60 -17.75 14.97
C LEU A 310 27.65 -16.94 15.75
N GLU A 311 28.50 -17.64 16.51
CA GLU A 311 29.57 -17.00 17.30
C GLU A 311 30.67 -16.33 16.44
N ASN A 312 30.90 -16.83 15.21
CA ASN A 312 31.93 -16.31 14.29
C ASN A 312 31.49 -16.48 12.82
N PRO A 313 30.55 -15.66 12.33
CA PRO A 313 30.09 -15.77 10.95
C PRO A 313 31.22 -15.40 9.98
N THR A 314 31.49 -16.28 9.01
CA THR A 314 32.52 -16.08 7.98
C THR A 314 32.06 -15.21 6.81
N SER A 315 30.79 -14.81 6.79
CA SER A 315 30.15 -14.02 5.74
C SER A 315 29.12 -13.06 6.34
N THR A 316 28.73 -12.03 5.60
CA THR A 316 27.61 -11.14 5.96
C THR A 316 26.27 -11.77 5.57
N PHE A 317 25.22 -11.53 6.37
CA PHE A 317 23.86 -11.93 6.02
C PHE A 317 23.17 -10.88 5.15
N ASP A 318 22.47 -11.33 4.10
CA ASP A 318 21.68 -10.45 3.24
C ASP A 318 20.37 -10.06 3.95
N LEU A 319 20.39 -8.90 4.61
CA LEU A 319 19.21 -8.34 5.28
C LEU A 319 18.14 -7.82 4.31
N THR A 320 18.51 -7.54 3.05
CA THR A 320 17.60 -7.03 2.02
C THR A 320 16.60 -8.09 1.60
N THR A 321 17.06 -9.34 1.48
CA THR A 321 16.24 -10.48 1.05
C THR A 321 16.00 -11.52 2.15
N LEU A 322 16.50 -11.26 3.36
CA LEU A 322 16.59 -12.25 4.44
C LEU A 322 17.25 -13.56 3.98
N GLY A 323 18.48 -13.47 3.48
CA GLY A 323 19.26 -14.64 3.05
C GLY A 323 18.77 -15.28 1.75
N GLY A 324 18.10 -14.52 0.87
CA GLY A 324 17.55 -14.99 -0.41
C GLY A 324 16.14 -15.56 -0.30
N HIS A 325 15.52 -15.55 0.88
CA HIS A 325 14.19 -16.13 1.08
C HIS A 325 13.06 -15.22 0.58
N ILE A 326 13.23 -13.89 0.66
CA ILE A 326 12.22 -12.90 0.28
C ILE A 326 12.72 -12.07 -0.92
N THR A 327 12.41 -12.55 -2.12
CA THR A 327 12.65 -11.88 -3.39
C THR A 327 11.33 -11.68 -4.12
N PHE A 328 11.31 -10.86 -5.17
CA PHE A 328 10.13 -10.79 -6.04
C PHE A 328 9.81 -12.15 -6.67
N ASP A 329 10.83 -12.91 -7.07
CA ASP A 329 10.63 -14.24 -7.66
C ASP A 329 10.03 -15.24 -6.65
N SER A 330 10.53 -15.28 -5.41
CA SER A 330 9.98 -16.19 -4.40
C SER A 330 8.54 -15.80 -4.00
N PHE A 331 8.23 -14.50 -3.97
CA PHE A 331 6.88 -13.99 -3.74
C PHE A 331 5.93 -14.35 -4.89
N GLU A 332 6.37 -14.16 -6.13
CA GLU A 332 5.62 -14.53 -7.33
C GLU A 332 5.36 -16.04 -7.39
N ASP A 333 6.37 -16.87 -7.09
CA ASP A 333 6.22 -18.32 -7.02
C ASP A 333 5.21 -18.76 -5.95
N ALA A 334 5.23 -18.10 -4.78
CA ALA A 334 4.27 -18.35 -3.72
C ALA A 334 2.84 -17.97 -4.14
N LEU A 335 2.64 -16.83 -4.81
CA LEU A 335 1.35 -16.44 -5.38
C LEU A 335 0.88 -17.41 -6.47
N ASN A 336 1.79 -17.82 -7.36
CA ASN A 336 1.49 -18.71 -8.49
C ASN A 336 1.13 -20.14 -8.07
N THR A 337 1.24 -20.51 -6.79
CA THR A 337 0.61 -21.73 -6.27
C THR A 337 -0.91 -21.75 -6.47
N TYR A 338 -1.52 -20.57 -6.68
CA TYR A 338 -2.90 -20.37 -7.13
C TYR A 338 -3.19 -20.95 -8.53
N LEU A 339 -2.24 -20.82 -9.47
CA LEU A 339 -2.43 -21.17 -10.88
C LEU A 339 -2.12 -22.64 -11.21
N ARG A 340 -1.52 -23.40 -10.28
CA ARG A 340 -1.21 -24.81 -10.53
C ARG A 340 -2.47 -25.65 -10.38
N PRO A 341 -2.95 -26.34 -11.43
CA PRO A 341 -4.07 -27.26 -11.30
C PRO A 341 -3.78 -28.26 -10.19
N VAL A 342 -4.71 -28.45 -9.26
CA VAL A 342 -4.66 -29.58 -8.34
C VAL A 342 -4.70 -30.83 -9.23
N ARG A 343 -3.57 -31.51 -9.40
CA ARG A 343 -3.55 -32.87 -9.96
C ARG A 343 -4.44 -33.71 -9.05
N ARG A 344 -5.70 -33.90 -9.45
CA ARG A 344 -6.58 -34.87 -8.81
C ARG A 344 -5.85 -36.20 -8.92
N ARG A 345 -5.48 -36.78 -7.77
CA ARG A 345 -5.10 -38.19 -7.71
C ARG A 345 -6.30 -38.96 -8.25
N THR A 346 -6.21 -39.44 -9.48
CA THR A 346 -7.06 -40.52 -9.96
C THR A 346 -6.69 -41.72 -9.10
N SER A 347 -7.54 -42.03 -8.13
CA SER A 347 -7.57 -43.32 -7.47
C SER A 347 -7.86 -44.37 -8.54
N GLY A 348 -6.83 -45.10 -8.94
CA GLY A 348 -6.96 -46.37 -9.65
C GLY A 348 -7.16 -47.52 -8.67
#